data_AF-A0AAJ6Z6G8-F1
#
_entry.id   AF-A0AAJ6Z6G8-F1
#
_cell.length_a   1.000
_cell.length_b   1.000
_cell.length_c   1.000
_cell.angle_alpha   90.00
_cell.angle_beta   90.00
_cell.angle_gamma   90.00
#
_symmetry.space_group_name_H-M   'P 1'
#
loop_
_entity.id
_entity.type
_entity.pdbx_description
1 polymer ?
#
loop_
_entity_poly.entity_id
_entity_poly.type
_entity_poly.pdbx_seq_one_letter_code
_entity_poly.pdbx_strand_id
1 'polypeptide(L)'
;MGCARGLCTAEKIFIFINIAFAMYAGALLATAARLAWDPSTYTWFRFLCAAQYRVSAAYVLLAGLWLIALVYIAAAARRAACLHIYAGGVACLAVSEVAYGAWMAASLAAWWRSAPQAELARRAMDLVHDLKPALLAVERYRDIARPIYDIIEEVEREAPNNVVVIVIFGVVGMVLQIAAFVMARRLATRRRSGAEAAVGGHSAASCSSVEMEKRPCGPGANEDDSDVEPAPALHPLPPGCRKNANLRMYTILDKIF
;
A
#
# COMPACT_ATOMS: atom_id res chain seq x y z
N MET A 1 -13.51 6.95 -29.04
CA MET A 1 -13.73 7.66 -27.74
C MET A 1 -13.70 6.76 -26.49
N GLY A 2 -13.69 5.42 -26.58
CA GLY A 2 -13.66 4.53 -25.39
C GLY A 2 -12.34 4.47 -24.59
N CYS A 3 -11.19 4.77 -25.21
CA CYS A 3 -9.87 4.65 -24.54
C CYS A 3 -9.65 5.65 -23.39
N ALA A 4 -10.24 6.84 -23.44
CA ALA A 4 -10.03 7.88 -22.40
C ALA A 4 -10.76 7.55 -21.08
N ARG A 5 -11.97 6.99 -21.15
CA ARG A 5 -12.75 6.57 -19.95
C ARG A 5 -12.06 5.46 -19.16
N GLY A 6 -11.43 4.51 -19.84
CA GLY A 6 -10.67 3.43 -19.21
C GLY A 6 -9.39 3.90 -18.51
N LEU A 7 -8.80 5.02 -18.95
CA LEU A 7 -7.58 5.59 -18.38
C LEU A 7 -7.87 6.25 -17.04
N CYS A 8 -8.87 7.14 -17.01
CA CYS A 8 -9.30 7.78 -15.77
C CYS A 8 -9.81 6.79 -14.72
N THR A 9 -10.41 5.68 -15.14
CA THR A 9 -10.93 4.67 -14.20
C THR A 9 -9.80 3.85 -13.57
N ALA A 10 -8.81 3.41 -14.36
CA ALA A 10 -7.67 2.65 -13.86
C ALA A 10 -6.80 3.48 -12.88
N GLU A 11 -6.58 4.76 -13.18
CA GLU A 11 -5.84 5.66 -12.28
C GLU A 11 -6.57 5.91 -10.97
N LYS A 12 -7.90 6.14 -11.01
CA LYS A 12 -8.71 6.31 -9.80
C LYS A 12 -8.72 5.06 -8.91
N ILE A 13 -8.88 3.88 -9.51
CA ILE A 13 -8.86 2.61 -8.76
C ILE A 13 -7.46 2.39 -8.15
N PHE A 14 -6.39 2.68 -8.89
CA PHE A 14 -5.03 2.57 -8.38
C PHE A 14 -4.77 3.49 -7.18
N ILE A 15 -5.28 4.72 -7.20
CA ILE A 15 -5.21 5.63 -6.06
C ILE A 15 -5.96 5.07 -4.86
N PHE A 16 -7.20 4.58 -5.05
CA PHE A 16 -8.01 4.00 -3.97
C PHE A 16 -7.32 2.81 -3.30
N ILE A 17 -6.73 1.91 -4.11
CA ILE A 17 -5.99 0.75 -3.59
C ILE A 17 -4.79 1.20 -2.75
N ASN A 18 -4.06 2.24 -3.16
CA ASN A 18 -2.91 2.73 -2.40
C ASN A 18 -3.32 3.48 -1.12
N ILE A 19 -4.49 4.13 -1.10
CA ILE A 19 -5.06 4.67 0.15
C ILE A 19 -5.39 3.53 1.11
N ALA A 20 -6.01 2.46 0.62
CA ALA A 20 -6.27 1.28 1.44
C ALA A 20 -4.97 0.64 1.97
N PHE A 21 -3.92 0.55 1.15
CA PHE A 21 -2.61 0.10 1.61
C PHE A 21 -1.96 1.02 2.65
N ALA A 22 -2.13 2.34 2.54
CA ALA A 22 -1.66 3.27 3.55
C ALA A 22 -2.37 3.04 4.89
N MET A 23 -3.69 2.82 4.86
CA MET A 23 -4.47 2.46 6.06
C MET A 23 -4.01 1.12 6.66
N TYR A 24 -3.82 0.08 5.82
CA TYR A 24 -3.31 -1.22 6.26
C TYR A 24 -1.91 -1.10 6.86
N ALA A 25 -1.03 -0.30 6.26
CA ALA A 25 0.31 -0.06 6.80
C ALA A 25 0.26 0.57 8.19
N GLY A 26 -0.61 1.58 8.38
CA GLY A 26 -0.86 2.19 9.69
C GLY A 26 -1.37 1.17 10.71
N ALA A 27 -2.31 0.30 10.33
CA ALA A 27 -2.81 -0.76 11.20
C ALA A 27 -1.72 -1.77 11.59
N LEU A 28 -0.88 -2.20 10.65
CA LEU A 28 0.24 -3.10 10.93
C LEU A 28 1.27 -2.47 11.86
N LEU A 29 1.63 -1.19 11.64
CA LEU A 29 2.57 -0.49 12.52
C LEU A 29 1.99 -0.27 13.92
N ALA A 30 0.71 0.08 14.03
CA ALA A 30 0.04 0.17 15.33
C ALA A 30 0.01 -1.19 16.05
N THR A 31 -0.19 -2.27 15.30
CA THR A 31 -0.15 -3.64 15.82
C THR A 31 1.26 -4.02 16.27
N ALA A 32 2.29 -3.71 15.48
CA ALA A 32 3.69 -3.92 15.83
C ALA A 32 4.08 -3.12 17.08
N ALA A 33 3.64 -1.86 17.19
CA ALA A 33 3.87 -1.04 18.37
C ALA A 33 3.20 -1.64 19.61
N ARG A 34 1.96 -2.13 19.50
CA ARG A 34 1.30 -2.84 20.60
C ARG A 34 2.08 -4.10 21.00
N LEU A 35 2.53 -4.91 20.05
CA LEU A 35 3.35 -6.09 20.32
C LEU A 35 4.72 -5.75 20.94
N ALA A 36 5.24 -4.55 20.71
CA ALA A 36 6.52 -4.13 21.29
C ALA A 36 6.36 -3.56 22.72
N TRP A 37 5.34 -2.71 22.93
CA TRP A 37 5.19 -1.90 24.15
C TRP A 37 4.18 -2.42 25.17
N ASP A 38 3.18 -3.20 24.76
CA ASP A 38 2.15 -3.68 25.69
C ASP A 38 2.50 -5.09 26.21
N PRO A 39 2.90 -5.23 27.49
CA PRO A 39 3.25 -6.52 28.06
C PRO A 39 2.04 -7.43 28.28
N SER A 40 0.81 -6.89 28.28
CA SER A 40 -0.42 -7.65 28.53
C SER A 40 -1.01 -8.29 27.26
N THR A 41 -0.68 -7.74 26.09
CA THR A 41 -1.15 -8.22 24.79
C THR A 41 -0.47 -9.54 24.40
N TYR A 42 -1.26 -10.60 24.19
CA TYR A 42 -0.79 -11.95 23.82
C TYR A 42 0.29 -12.56 24.74
N THR A 43 0.21 -12.27 26.05
CA THR A 43 1.11 -12.85 27.09
C THR A 43 1.32 -14.35 26.92
N TRP A 44 0.24 -15.10 26.75
CA TRP A 44 0.28 -16.54 26.53
C TRP A 44 1.12 -16.95 25.32
N PHE A 45 0.95 -16.26 24.18
CA PHE A 45 1.72 -16.55 22.96
C PHE A 45 3.20 -16.21 23.13
N ARG A 46 3.51 -15.14 23.88
CA ARG A 46 4.88 -14.75 24.21
C ARG A 46 5.58 -15.76 25.12
N PHE A 47 4.87 -16.35 26.08
CA PHE A 47 5.42 -17.36 27.00
C PHE A 47 5.55 -18.73 26.36
N LEU A 48 4.52 -19.20 25.65
CA LEU A 48 4.50 -20.54 25.06
C LEU A 48 5.32 -20.64 23.76
N CYS A 49 5.32 -19.58 22.97
CA CYS A 49 5.89 -19.54 21.62
C CYS A 49 6.79 -18.31 21.41
N ALA A 50 7.77 -18.12 22.29
CA ALA A 50 8.62 -16.91 22.31
C ALA A 50 9.34 -16.63 20.98
N ALA A 51 9.82 -17.67 20.28
CA ALA A 51 10.49 -17.52 18.99
C ALA A 51 9.50 -17.06 17.91
N GLN A 52 8.34 -17.70 17.81
CA GLN A 52 7.29 -17.38 16.86
C GLN A 52 6.76 -15.96 17.11
N TYR A 53 6.58 -15.56 18.38
CA TYR A 53 6.21 -14.21 18.77
C TYR A 53 7.19 -13.16 18.24
N ARG A 54 8.50 -13.35 18.48
CA ARG A 54 9.52 -12.38 18.04
C ARG A 54 9.57 -12.25 16.52
N VAL A 55 9.48 -13.36 15.80
CA VAL A 55 9.43 -13.35 14.34
C VAL A 55 8.16 -12.67 13.84
N SER A 56 7.00 -12.92 14.47
CA SER A 56 5.73 -12.27 14.14
C SER A 56 5.80 -10.76 14.33
N ALA A 57 6.30 -10.30 15.47
CA ALA A 57 6.43 -8.88 15.78
C ALA A 57 7.36 -8.17 14.79
N ALA A 58 8.51 -8.78 14.46
CA ALA A 58 9.44 -8.25 13.47
C ALA A 58 8.82 -8.24 12.06
N TYR A 59 8.13 -9.32 11.67
CA TYR A 59 7.49 -9.45 10.37
C TYR A 59 6.40 -8.38 10.17
N VAL A 60 5.51 -8.20 11.15
CA VAL A 60 4.43 -7.19 11.09
C VAL A 60 5.00 -5.78 10.97
N LEU A 61 6.08 -5.47 11.69
CA LEU A 61 6.78 -4.18 11.57
C LEU A 61 7.35 -3.98 10.16
N LEU A 62 8.11 -4.96 9.67
CA LEU A 62 8.75 -4.90 8.36
C LEU A 62 7.73 -4.83 7.22
N ALA A 63 6.64 -5.60 7.31
CA ALA A 63 5.54 -5.56 6.34
C ALA A 63 4.86 -4.19 6.33
N GLY A 64 4.62 -3.58 7.50
CA GLY A 64 4.09 -2.23 7.62
C GLY A 64 4.99 -1.18 6.96
N LEU A 65 6.30 -1.21 7.25
CA LEU A 65 7.28 -0.31 6.62
C LEU A 65 7.39 -0.53 5.10
N TRP A 66 7.34 -1.79 4.66
CA TRP A 66 7.35 -2.13 3.25
C TRP A 66 6.13 -1.57 2.51
N LEU A 67 4.93 -1.69 3.09
CA LEU A 67 3.72 -1.10 2.51
C LEU A 67 3.83 0.43 2.40
N ILE A 68 4.39 1.12 3.40
CA ILE A 68 4.64 2.58 3.30
C ILE A 68 5.57 2.87 2.12
N ALA A 69 6.66 2.11 1.97
CA ALA A 69 7.58 2.28 0.85
C ALA A 69 6.88 2.06 -0.50
N LEU A 70 6.02 1.05 -0.61
CA LEU A 70 5.22 0.80 -1.83
C LEU A 70 4.26 1.95 -2.13
N VAL A 71 3.56 2.47 -1.13
CA VAL A 71 2.66 3.63 -1.29
C VAL A 71 3.44 4.86 -1.74
N TYR A 72 4.63 5.10 -1.18
CA TYR A 72 5.51 6.18 -1.61
C TYR A 72 5.96 6.02 -3.07
N ILE A 73 6.37 4.81 -3.47
CA ILE A 73 6.75 4.51 -4.86
C ILE A 73 5.56 4.72 -5.79
N ALA A 74 4.34 4.34 -5.38
CA ALA A 74 3.12 4.57 -6.15
C ALA A 74 2.82 6.06 -6.34
N ALA A 75 2.98 6.87 -5.31
CA ALA A 75 2.81 8.33 -5.39
C ALA A 75 3.88 8.99 -6.28
N ALA A 76 5.11 8.46 -6.26
CA ALA A 76 6.22 8.92 -7.09
C ALA A 76 6.18 8.35 -8.53
N ALA A 77 5.22 7.48 -8.87
CA ALA A 77 5.20 6.74 -10.12
C ALA A 77 4.82 7.63 -11.32
N ARG A 78 5.78 8.44 -11.78
CA ARG A 78 5.68 9.21 -13.03
C ARG A 78 6.14 8.40 -14.24
N ARG A 79 7.06 7.45 -14.06
CA ARG A 79 7.66 6.60 -15.10
C ARG A 79 7.15 5.16 -15.03
N ALA A 80 7.13 4.45 -16.17
CA ALA A 80 6.74 3.04 -16.23
C ALA A 80 7.66 2.14 -15.38
N ALA A 81 8.95 2.48 -15.25
CA ALA A 81 9.89 1.76 -14.39
C ALA A 81 9.45 1.73 -12.91
N CYS A 82 8.94 2.84 -12.36
CA CYS A 82 8.45 2.90 -10.99
C CYS A 82 7.24 1.97 -10.77
N LEU A 83 6.37 1.82 -11.77
CA LEU A 83 5.23 0.91 -11.72
C LEU A 83 5.65 -0.56 -11.77
N HIS A 84 6.74 -0.89 -12.47
CA HIS A 84 7.31 -2.24 -12.45
C HIS A 84 7.95 -2.57 -11.10
N ILE A 85 8.68 -1.63 -10.51
CA ILE A 85 9.25 -1.77 -9.16
C ILE A 85 8.12 -1.97 -8.14
N TYR A 86 7.07 -1.15 -8.22
CA TYR A 86 5.88 -1.31 -7.38
C TYR A 86 5.24 -2.69 -7.54
N ALA A 87 4.99 -3.13 -8.78
CA ALA A 87 4.41 -4.45 -9.04
C ALA A 87 5.30 -5.59 -8.52
N GLY A 88 6.61 -5.48 -8.69
CA GLY A 88 7.58 -6.43 -8.12
C GLY A 88 7.54 -6.44 -6.60
N GLY A 89 7.44 -5.27 -5.97
CA GLY A 89 7.37 -5.15 -4.53
C GLY A 89 6.07 -5.66 -3.91
N VAL A 90 4.93 -5.48 -4.59
CA VAL A 90 3.64 -6.10 -4.19
C VAL A 90 3.72 -7.63 -4.34
N ALA A 91 4.31 -8.15 -5.42
CA ALA A 91 4.48 -9.59 -5.59
C ALA A 91 5.43 -10.18 -4.53
N CYS A 92 6.51 -9.47 -4.19
CA CYS A 92 7.42 -9.85 -3.11
C CYS A 92 6.70 -9.92 -1.77
N LEU A 93 5.85 -8.93 -1.47
CA LEU A 93 5.02 -8.92 -0.27
C LEU A 93 4.09 -10.15 -0.23
N ALA A 94 3.36 -10.42 -1.30
CA ALA A 94 2.45 -11.57 -1.39
C ALA A 94 3.17 -12.91 -1.17
N VAL A 95 4.33 -13.11 -1.81
CA VAL A 95 5.14 -14.32 -1.60
C VAL A 95 5.63 -14.42 -0.16
N SER A 96 6.05 -13.29 0.43
CA SER A 96 6.50 -13.27 1.82
C SER A 96 5.38 -13.61 2.80
N GLU A 97 4.14 -13.18 2.55
CA GLU A 97 2.97 -13.47 3.38
C GLU A 97 2.60 -14.96 3.33
N VAL A 98 2.62 -15.55 2.13
CA VAL A 98 2.38 -16.99 1.96
C VAL A 98 3.49 -17.80 2.63
N ALA A 99 4.75 -17.43 2.44
CA ALA A 99 5.89 -18.10 3.05
C ALA A 99 5.86 -17.99 4.58
N TYR A 100 5.54 -16.80 5.11
CA TYR A 100 5.39 -16.56 6.53
C TYR A 100 4.22 -17.37 7.12
N GLY A 101 3.06 -17.39 6.45
CA GLY A 101 1.89 -18.17 6.87
C GLY A 101 2.17 -19.67 6.90
N ALA A 102 2.82 -20.19 5.85
CA ALA A 102 3.24 -21.59 5.78
C ALA A 102 4.26 -21.94 6.87
N TRP A 103 5.26 -21.08 7.07
CA TRP A 103 6.25 -21.24 8.13
C TRP A 103 5.61 -21.20 9.53
N MET A 104 4.67 -20.28 9.77
CA MET A 104 3.96 -20.16 11.04
C MET A 104 3.14 -21.42 11.33
N ALA A 105 2.37 -21.90 10.35
CA ALA A 105 1.57 -23.11 10.49
C ALA A 105 2.45 -24.35 10.76
N ALA A 106 3.54 -24.52 10.01
CA ALA A 106 4.48 -25.61 10.21
C ALA A 106 5.19 -25.53 11.57
N SER A 107 5.61 -24.33 11.99
CA SER A 107 6.29 -24.09 13.26
C SER A 107 5.37 -24.33 14.46
N LEU A 108 4.10 -23.94 14.37
CA LEU A 108 3.09 -24.21 15.39
C LEU A 108 2.76 -25.70 15.44
N ALA A 109 2.61 -26.36 14.29
CA ALA A 109 2.35 -27.80 14.25
C ALA A 109 3.53 -28.62 14.79
N ALA A 110 4.77 -28.19 14.52
CA ALA A 110 5.97 -28.79 15.09
C ALA A 110 6.02 -28.55 16.62
N TRP A 111 5.85 -27.31 17.05
CA TRP A 111 5.79 -26.95 18.48
C TRP A 111 4.73 -27.77 19.22
N TRP A 112 3.54 -27.91 18.65
CA TRP A 112 2.44 -28.70 19.22
C TRP A 112 2.83 -30.15 19.48
N ARG A 113 3.64 -30.75 18.60
CA ARG A 113 4.04 -32.15 18.70
C ARG A 113 5.25 -32.38 19.59
N SER A 114 6.22 -31.45 19.59
CA SER A 114 7.55 -31.72 20.17
C SER A 114 7.91 -30.88 21.40
N ALA A 115 7.21 -29.79 21.68
CA ALA A 115 7.60 -28.89 22.77
C ALA A 115 7.06 -29.37 24.13
N PRO A 116 7.89 -29.40 25.19
CA PRO A 116 7.42 -29.73 26.54
C PRO A 116 6.42 -28.70 27.08
N GLN A 117 6.48 -27.46 26.58
CA GLN A 117 5.49 -26.41 26.88
C GLN A 117 4.13 -26.67 26.23
N ALA A 118 4.09 -27.41 25.12
CA ALA A 118 2.83 -27.85 24.51
C ALA A 118 2.16 -28.94 25.34
N GLU A 119 2.93 -29.76 26.07
CA GLU A 119 2.40 -30.69 27.08
C GLU A 119 1.67 -29.94 28.20
N LEU A 120 2.26 -28.83 28.69
CA LEU A 120 1.62 -27.94 29.66
C LEU A 120 0.35 -27.30 29.10
N ALA A 121 0.36 -26.86 27.84
CA ALA A 121 -0.81 -26.29 27.19
C ALA A 121 -1.93 -27.33 27.00
N ARG A 122 -1.60 -28.57 26.61
CA ARG A 122 -2.56 -29.69 26.52
C ARG A 122 -3.18 -30.01 27.88
N ARG A 123 -2.35 -30.20 28.90
CA ARG A 123 -2.83 -30.42 30.28
C ARG A 123 -3.62 -29.24 30.82
N ALA A 124 -3.26 -28.01 30.48
CA ALA A 124 -4.02 -26.82 30.87
C ALA A 124 -5.39 -26.77 30.18
N MET A 125 -5.50 -27.13 28.89
CA MET A 125 -6.80 -27.23 28.23
C MET A 125 -7.69 -28.31 28.83
N ASP A 126 -7.11 -29.49 29.12
CA ASP A 126 -7.83 -30.59 29.78
C ASP A 126 -8.29 -30.14 31.18
N LEU A 127 -7.39 -29.51 31.94
CA LEU A 127 -7.71 -28.97 33.26
C LEU A 127 -8.77 -27.88 33.17
N VAL A 128 -8.75 -26.98 32.18
CA VAL A 128 -9.80 -25.95 32.01
C VAL A 128 -11.17 -26.59 31.71
N HIS A 129 -11.19 -27.70 30.96
CA HIS A 129 -12.42 -28.47 30.72
C HIS A 129 -12.98 -29.07 32.02
N ASP A 130 -12.11 -29.59 32.88
CA ASP A 130 -12.49 -30.19 34.16
C ASP A 130 -12.72 -29.15 35.28
N LEU A 131 -12.09 -27.98 35.18
CA LEU A 131 -12.15 -26.90 36.17
C LEU A 131 -13.46 -26.12 36.05
N LYS A 132 -14.05 -25.98 34.85
CA LYS A 132 -15.35 -25.34 34.65
C LYS A 132 -16.46 -25.93 35.55
N PRO A 133 -16.70 -27.25 35.58
CA PRO A 133 -17.69 -27.84 36.47
C PRO A 133 -17.26 -27.80 37.94
N ALA A 134 -15.96 -27.88 38.25
CA ALA A 134 -15.46 -27.81 39.63
C ALA A 134 -15.59 -26.39 40.25
N LEU A 135 -15.40 -25.33 39.47
CA LEU A 135 -15.61 -23.93 39.85
C LEU A 135 -17.09 -23.64 40.17
N LEU A 136 -18.01 -24.30 39.48
CA LEU A 136 -19.46 -24.22 39.75
C LEU A 136 -19.88 -24.99 41.01
N ALA A 137 -19.13 -26.03 41.40
CA ALA A 137 -19.44 -26.88 42.56
C ALA A 137 -18.93 -26.31 43.89
N VAL A 138 -17.93 -25.42 43.89
CA VAL A 138 -17.35 -24.87 45.13
C VAL A 138 -18.02 -23.55 45.51
N GLU A 139 -19.14 -23.63 46.22
CA GLU A 139 -19.87 -22.47 46.77
C GLU A 139 -18.99 -21.55 47.64
N ARG A 140 -17.94 -22.10 48.25
CA ARG A 140 -17.06 -21.40 49.20
C ARG A 140 -16.14 -20.34 48.56
N TYR A 141 -15.90 -20.41 47.24
CA TYR A 141 -15.06 -19.44 46.51
C TYR A 141 -15.81 -18.74 45.37
N ARG A 142 -17.14 -18.73 45.43
CA ARG A 142 -18.03 -18.22 44.38
C ARG A 142 -17.68 -16.81 43.93
N ASP A 143 -17.24 -15.94 44.85
CA ASP A 143 -16.90 -14.54 44.56
C ASP A 143 -15.61 -14.38 43.73
N ILE A 144 -14.71 -15.37 43.75
CA ILE A 144 -13.47 -15.39 42.96
C ILE A 144 -13.61 -16.28 41.72
N ALA A 145 -14.42 -17.33 41.83
CA ALA A 145 -14.70 -18.26 40.74
C ALA A 145 -15.48 -17.61 39.59
N ARG A 146 -16.45 -16.76 39.91
CA ARG A 146 -17.35 -16.14 38.92
C ARG A 146 -16.63 -15.19 37.96
N PRO A 147 -15.78 -14.24 38.43
CA PRO A 147 -14.99 -13.40 37.53
C PRO A 147 -14.05 -14.20 36.63
N ILE A 148 -13.43 -15.26 37.15
CA ILE A 148 -12.51 -16.11 36.38
C ILE A 148 -13.28 -16.89 35.31
N TYR A 149 -14.45 -17.43 35.67
CA TYR A 149 -15.32 -18.13 34.73
C TYR A 149 -15.81 -17.19 33.61
N ASP A 150 -16.27 -15.99 33.97
CA ASP A 150 -16.73 -14.99 33.01
C ASP A 150 -15.61 -14.58 32.04
N ILE A 151 -14.37 -14.42 32.54
CA ILE A 151 -13.21 -14.13 31.67
C ILE A 151 -12.92 -15.30 30.71
N ILE A 152 -13.00 -16.55 31.18
CA ILE A 152 -12.76 -17.73 30.33
C ILE A 152 -13.84 -17.85 29.25
N GLU A 153 -15.10 -17.64 29.62
CA GLU A 153 -16.23 -17.70 28.68
C GLU A 153 -16.18 -16.57 27.66
N GLU A 154 -15.83 -15.34 28.08
CA GLU A 154 -15.61 -14.22 27.17
C GLU A 154 -14.48 -14.52 26.18
N VAL A 155 -13.34 -15.02 26.66
CA VAL A 155 -12.20 -15.36 25.79
C VAL A 155 -12.57 -16.48 24.81
N GLU A 156 -13.31 -17.49 25.23
CA GLU A 156 -13.76 -18.58 24.34
C GLU A 156 -14.78 -18.11 23.30
N ARG A 157 -15.62 -17.14 23.67
CA ARG A 157 -16.59 -16.53 22.76
C ARG A 157 -15.95 -15.56 21.78
N GLU A 158 -14.94 -14.80 22.20
CA GLU A 158 -14.24 -13.82 21.36
C GLU A 158 -13.12 -14.42 20.52
N ALA A 159 -12.49 -15.51 20.95
CA ALA A 159 -11.44 -16.20 20.20
C ALA A 159 -11.83 -16.55 18.74
N PRO A 160 -12.98 -17.18 18.45
CA PRO A 160 -13.38 -17.45 17.07
C PRO A 160 -13.64 -16.16 16.29
N ASN A 161 -14.18 -15.12 16.93
CA ASN A 161 -14.42 -13.83 16.28
C ASN A 161 -13.11 -13.18 15.85
N ASN A 162 -12.09 -13.19 16.70
CA ASN A 162 -10.78 -12.62 16.39
C ASN A 162 -10.09 -13.37 15.24
N VAL A 163 -10.19 -14.70 15.20
CA VAL A 163 -9.65 -15.51 14.08
C VAL A 163 -10.38 -15.18 12.77
N VAL A 164 -11.71 -15.09 12.81
CA VAL A 164 -12.52 -14.72 11.63
C VAL A 164 -12.13 -13.34 11.11
N VAL A 165 -11.93 -12.36 11.99
CA VAL A 165 -11.48 -11.02 11.61
C VAL A 165 -10.12 -11.09 10.91
N ILE A 166 -9.14 -11.80 11.47
CA ILE A 166 -7.81 -11.96 10.84
C ILE A 166 -7.93 -12.59 9.45
N VAL A 167 -8.76 -13.63 9.28
CA VAL A 167 -8.98 -14.28 7.98
C VAL A 167 -9.60 -13.32 6.98
N ILE A 168 -10.63 -12.55 7.38
CA ILE A 168 -11.26 -11.55 6.51
C ILE A 168 -10.24 -10.48 6.09
N PHE A 169 -9.45 -9.95 7.03
CA PHE A 169 -8.40 -8.98 6.74
C PHE A 169 -7.35 -9.55 5.77
N GLY A 170 -7.01 -10.83 5.90
CA GLY A 170 -6.12 -11.54 4.98
C GLY A 170 -6.69 -11.70 3.57
N VAL A 171 -7.97 -12.10 3.44
CA VAL A 171 -8.64 -12.22 2.14
C VAL A 171 -8.76 -10.87 1.45
N VAL A 172 -9.17 -9.83 2.18
CA VAL A 172 -9.25 -8.47 1.64
C VAL A 172 -7.87 -7.97 1.22
N GLY A 173 -6.83 -8.22 2.02
CA GLY A 173 -5.44 -7.91 1.69
C GLY A 173 -4.98 -8.59 0.39
N MET A 174 -5.24 -9.89 0.25
CA MET A 174 -4.92 -10.66 -0.95
C MET A 174 -5.61 -10.09 -2.21
N VAL A 175 -6.91 -9.78 -2.11
CA VAL A 175 -7.66 -9.19 -3.22
C VAL A 175 -7.09 -7.82 -3.61
N LEU A 176 -6.75 -6.98 -2.63
CA LEU A 176 -6.13 -5.67 -2.86
C LEU A 176 -4.74 -5.80 -3.51
N GLN A 177 -3.92 -6.77 -3.11
CA GLN A 177 -2.61 -7.03 -3.72
C GLN A 177 -2.72 -7.51 -5.16
N ILE A 178 -3.64 -8.42 -5.46
CA ILE A 178 -3.91 -8.86 -6.85
C ILE A 178 -4.37 -7.67 -7.69
N ALA A 179 -5.31 -6.87 -7.18
CA ALA A 179 -5.80 -5.69 -7.87
C ALA A 179 -4.68 -4.64 -8.10
N ALA A 180 -3.85 -4.40 -7.09
CA ALA A 180 -2.69 -3.49 -7.17
C ALA A 180 -1.71 -3.94 -8.25
N PHE A 181 -1.36 -5.22 -8.28
CA PHE A 181 -0.45 -5.80 -9.27
C PHE A 181 -1.01 -5.67 -10.69
N VAL A 182 -2.26 -6.06 -10.90
CA VAL A 182 -2.93 -5.99 -12.21
C VAL A 182 -3.02 -4.54 -12.69
N MET A 183 -3.41 -3.60 -11.82
CA MET A 183 -3.52 -2.18 -12.19
C MET A 183 -2.15 -1.57 -12.48
N ALA A 184 -1.12 -1.87 -11.68
CA ALA A 184 0.24 -1.39 -11.91
C ALA A 184 0.79 -1.88 -13.26
N ARG A 185 0.57 -3.16 -13.61
CA ARG A 185 0.97 -3.72 -14.91
C ARG A 185 0.21 -3.10 -16.08
N ARG A 186 -1.10 -2.90 -15.94
CA ARG A 186 -1.95 -2.23 -16.96
C ARG A 186 -1.52 -0.79 -17.18
N LEU A 187 -1.19 -0.04 -16.12
CA LEU A 187 -0.70 1.33 -16.24
C LEU A 187 0.72 1.38 -16.84
N ALA A 188 1.61 0.46 -16.47
CA ALA A 188 2.97 0.41 -16.99
C ALA A 188 3.02 0.10 -18.50
N THR A 189 2.27 -0.92 -18.94
CA THR A 189 2.18 -1.31 -20.36
C THR A 189 1.62 -0.18 -21.22
N ARG A 190 0.54 0.48 -20.77
CA ARG A 190 -0.06 1.61 -21.51
C ARG A 190 0.86 2.82 -21.61
N ARG A 191 1.59 3.16 -20.54
CA ARG A 191 2.56 4.27 -20.58
C ARG A 191 3.73 3.99 -21.52
N ARG A 192 4.16 2.72 -21.62
CA ARG A 192 5.16 2.30 -22.60
C ARG A 192 4.65 2.45 -24.03
N SER A 193 3.46 1.95 -24.34
CA SER A 193 2.87 2.10 -25.68
C SER A 193 2.63 3.56 -26.08
N GLY A 194 2.23 4.41 -25.12
CA GLY A 194 2.09 5.86 -25.36
C GLY A 194 3.43 6.56 -25.62
N ALA A 195 4.51 6.15 -24.94
CA ALA A 195 5.84 6.66 -25.19
C ALA A 195 6.38 6.22 -26.57
N GLU A 196 6.20 4.96 -26.94
CA GLU A 196 6.61 4.42 -28.25
C GLU A 196 5.83 5.10 -29.41
N ALA A 197 4.53 5.35 -29.25
CA ALA A 197 3.73 6.08 -30.25
C ALA A 197 4.13 7.56 -30.38
N ALA A 198 4.50 8.23 -29.28
CA ALA A 198 4.96 9.61 -29.32
C ALA A 198 6.32 9.76 -30.03
N VAL A 199 7.21 8.78 -29.86
CA VAL A 199 8.52 8.72 -30.53
C VAL A 199 8.35 8.37 -32.02
N GLY A 200 7.48 7.40 -32.36
CA GLY A 200 7.18 7.04 -33.75
C GLY A 200 6.45 8.13 -34.55
N GLY A 201 5.55 8.88 -33.91
CA GLY A 201 4.82 9.99 -34.54
C GLY A 201 5.68 11.21 -34.88
N HIS A 202 6.73 11.47 -34.11
CA HIS A 202 7.69 12.55 -34.42
C HIS A 202 8.61 12.21 -35.60
N SER A 203 8.84 10.91 -35.87
CA SER A 203 9.65 10.50 -37.01
C SER A 203 8.89 10.56 -38.35
N ALA A 204 7.57 10.37 -38.34
CA ALA A 204 6.74 10.46 -39.56
C ALA A 204 6.41 11.91 -39.97
N ALA A 205 6.38 12.85 -39.02
CA ALA A 205 6.13 14.27 -39.31
C ALA A 205 7.36 15.01 -39.85
N SER A 206 8.57 14.45 -39.75
CA SER A 206 9.81 15.10 -40.20
C SER A 206 10.18 14.81 -41.67
N CYS A 207 9.42 13.97 -42.39
CA CYS A 207 9.70 13.62 -43.80
C CYS A 207 8.69 14.20 -44.80
N SER A 208 7.84 15.15 -44.38
CA SER A 208 6.73 15.69 -45.19
C SER A 208 6.74 17.22 -45.24
N SER A 209 7.88 17.83 -45.59
CA SER A 209 7.92 19.25 -45.93
C SER A 209 9.10 19.56 -46.87
N VAL A 210 9.07 19.00 -48.06
CA VAL A 210 9.78 19.53 -49.22
C VAL A 210 8.79 19.53 -50.38
N GLU A 211 7.94 20.54 -50.44
CA GLU A 211 7.30 20.92 -51.70
C GLU A 211 7.41 22.43 -51.88
N MET A 212 8.00 22.77 -53.02
CA MET A 212 8.37 24.08 -53.52
C MET A 212 7.21 25.08 -53.46
N GLU A 213 7.50 26.33 -53.07
CA GLU A 213 6.85 27.45 -53.73
C GLU A 213 7.86 28.58 -54.02
N LYS A 214 7.94 28.93 -55.30
CA LYS A 214 8.91 29.83 -55.93
C LYS A 214 8.13 31.08 -56.38
N ARG A 215 8.33 32.22 -55.67
CA ARG A 215 8.31 33.68 -56.01
C ARG A 215 7.59 34.16 -57.30
N PRO A 216 7.08 35.44 -57.40
CA PRO A 216 7.89 36.65 -57.15
C PRO A 216 7.23 38.01 -56.71
N CYS A 217 8.10 38.84 -56.11
CA CYS A 217 8.31 40.31 -56.16
C CYS A 217 7.18 41.37 -56.22
N GLY A 218 7.27 42.37 -55.33
CA GLY A 218 6.83 43.78 -55.52
C GLY A 218 7.17 44.68 -54.31
N PRO A 219 7.52 45.98 -54.47
CA PRO A 219 8.55 46.65 -53.65
C PRO A 219 8.12 47.90 -52.83
N GLY A 220 9.02 48.35 -51.94
CA GLY A 220 9.14 49.72 -51.42
C GLY A 220 8.88 49.86 -49.90
N ALA A 221 9.58 50.67 -49.10
CA ALA A 221 10.78 51.49 -49.24
C ALA A 221 11.15 52.03 -47.84
N ASN A 222 12.42 52.45 -47.67
CA ASN A 222 13.01 53.37 -46.66
C ASN A 222 13.44 52.75 -45.31
N GLU A 223 14.75 52.65 -45.01
CA GLU A 223 15.69 53.69 -44.51
C GLU A 223 15.32 54.10 -43.06
N ASP A 224 16.14 54.07 -42.01
CA ASP A 224 17.58 54.37 -41.91
C ASP A 224 18.13 53.98 -40.51
N ASP A 225 19.46 53.92 -40.43
CA ASP A 225 20.37 54.14 -39.29
C ASP A 225 20.87 53.01 -38.33
N SER A 226 22.20 53.08 -38.13
CA SER A 226 23.13 52.19 -37.39
C SER A 226 23.23 52.66 -35.91
N ASP A 227 23.74 51.99 -34.87
CA ASP A 227 24.83 51.05 -34.64
C ASP A 227 24.62 50.38 -33.24
N VAL A 228 25.45 49.35 -32.95
CA VAL A 228 25.78 48.77 -31.62
C VAL A 228 25.12 47.41 -31.26
N GLU A 229 25.83 46.34 -31.61
CA GLU A 229 25.79 44.97 -31.03
C GLU A 229 26.64 44.90 -29.73
N PRO A 230 26.57 43.85 -28.87
CA PRO A 230 26.04 42.51 -29.15
C PRO A 230 25.14 41.83 -28.08
N ALA A 231 24.28 40.93 -28.59
CA ALA A 231 23.78 39.65 -28.03
C ALA A 231 22.82 39.60 -26.81
N PRO A 232 22.00 38.53 -26.65
CA PRO A 232 21.31 37.72 -27.65
C PRO A 232 19.80 37.50 -27.39
N ALA A 233 19.03 37.40 -28.48
CA ALA A 233 17.83 36.57 -28.69
C ALA A 233 16.70 36.56 -27.64
N LEU A 234 15.68 37.40 -27.87
CA LEU A 234 14.29 37.08 -27.50
C LEU A 234 13.32 37.58 -28.59
N HIS A 235 12.93 36.67 -29.50
CA HIS A 235 11.72 36.85 -30.30
C HIS A 235 10.50 36.33 -29.50
N PRO A 236 9.33 36.98 -29.59
CA PRO A 236 8.21 36.75 -28.68
C PRO A 236 7.26 35.64 -29.17
N LEU A 237 6.83 34.78 -28.24
CA LEU A 237 5.77 33.79 -28.44
C LEU A 237 4.38 34.41 -28.15
N PRO A 238 3.31 33.94 -28.84
CA PRO A 238 1.99 34.59 -28.87
C PRO A 238 1.18 34.47 -27.56
N PRO A 239 0.20 35.37 -27.32
CA PRO A 239 -0.49 35.48 -26.04
C PRO A 239 -1.64 34.49 -25.97
N GLY A 240 -1.61 33.56 -25.01
CA GLY A 240 -2.79 32.74 -24.74
C GLY A 240 -2.52 31.38 -24.14
N CYS A 241 -1.63 31.25 -23.16
CA CYS A 241 -1.75 30.14 -22.22
C CYS A 241 -0.85 30.29 -20.98
N ARG A 242 -1.48 30.07 -19.82
CA ARG A 242 -0.92 29.89 -18.46
C ARG A 242 -0.64 31.15 -17.63
N LYS A 243 -1.55 31.40 -16.68
CA LYS A 243 -1.33 31.28 -15.22
C LYS A 243 -2.56 31.84 -14.50
N ASN A 244 -3.59 31.02 -14.28
CA ASN A 244 -4.73 31.43 -13.43
C ASN A 244 -5.32 30.28 -12.58
N ALA A 245 -4.54 29.23 -12.29
CA ALA A 245 -5.00 28.12 -11.46
C ALA A 245 -4.25 27.95 -10.12
N ASN A 246 -3.16 28.70 -9.87
CA ASN A 246 -2.35 28.52 -8.66
C ASN A 246 -2.39 29.69 -7.65
N LEU A 247 -3.23 30.70 -7.87
CA LEU A 247 -3.38 31.85 -6.95
C LEU A 247 -4.72 31.88 -6.20
N ARG A 248 -5.67 30.98 -6.51
CA ARG A 248 -6.95 30.86 -5.78
C ARG A 248 -6.96 29.86 -4.61
N MET A 249 -5.85 29.18 -4.36
CA MET A 249 -5.73 28.25 -3.22
C MET A 249 -5.01 28.89 -2.01
N TYR A 250 -4.37 30.05 -2.18
CA TYR A 250 -3.79 30.82 -1.08
C TYR A 250 -4.73 31.85 -0.46
N THR A 251 -5.91 32.09 -1.06
CA THR A 251 -6.93 33.02 -0.54
C THR A 251 -8.02 32.36 0.32
N ILE A 252 -7.98 31.03 0.50
CA ILE A 252 -8.94 30.31 1.36
C ILE A 252 -8.36 30.05 2.77
N LEU A 253 -7.03 30.10 2.93
CA LEU A 253 -6.35 29.92 4.22
C LEU A 253 -6.25 31.21 5.06
N ASP A 254 -6.60 32.36 4.50
CA ASP A 254 -6.58 33.68 5.17
C ASP A 254 -7.97 34.10 5.72
N LYS A 255 -8.92 33.16 5.77
CA LYS A 255 -10.27 33.38 6.34
C LYS A 255 -10.60 32.46 7.52
N ILE A 256 -9.62 31.68 7.98
CA ILE A 256 -9.77 30.73 9.10
C ILE A 256 -8.86 31.08 10.30
N PHE A 257 -7.99 32.10 10.18
CA PHE A 257 -7.24 32.68 11.29
C PHE A 257 -7.48 34.19 11.36
#